data_AF-A0A955FD40-F1
#
_entry.id   AF-A0A955FD40-F1
#
_cell.length_a   1.000
_cell.length_b   1.000
_cell.length_c   1.000
_cell.angle_alpha   90.00
_cell.angle_beta   90.00
_cell.angle_gamma   90.00
#
_symmetry.space_group_name_H-M   'P 1'
#
loop_
_entity.id
_entity.type
_entity.pdbx_description
1 polymer ?
#
loop_
_entity_poly.entity_id
_entity_poly.type
_entity_poly.pdbx_seq_one_letter_code
_entity_poly.pdbx_strand_id
1 'polypeptide(L)' 'VQNALQIISEAADVSKNSRVHRLTGRLRSSLSFDTVDEMVVRGTQRYLQDIADQCGQIHDAMYETYIGYAVEAALG' A
#
# COMPACT_ATOMS: atom_id res chain seq x y z
N VAL A 1 -17.20 -1.38 26.64
CA VAL A 1 -16.20 -2.14 25.84
C VAL A 1 -16.50 -2.08 24.34
N GLN A 2 -17.72 -2.42 23.90
CA GLN A 2 -18.11 -2.42 22.47
C GLN A 2 -17.89 -1.06 21.76
N ASN A 3 -18.27 0.05 22.40
CA ASN A 3 -18.07 1.40 21.86
C ASN A 3 -16.58 1.76 21.70
N ALA A 4 -15.73 1.37 22.65
CA ALA A 4 -14.28 1.60 22.56
C ALA A 4 -13.63 0.78 21.43
N LEU A 5 -14.09 -0.45 21.20
CA LEU A 5 -13.63 -1.29 20.09
C LEU A 5 -14.04 -0.72 18.73
N GLN A 6 -15.25 -0.16 18.64
CA GLN A 6 -15.73 0.46 17.41
C GLN A 6 -14.93 1.71 17.04
N ILE A 7 -14.63 2.57 18.00
CA ILE A 7 -13.76 3.75 17.80
C ILE A 7 -12.34 3.33 17.35
N ILE A 8 -11.78 2.28 17.94
CA ILE A 8 -10.47 1.75 17.54
C ILE A 8 -10.54 1.18 16.12
N SER A 9 -11.62 0.49 15.77
CA SER A 9 -11.83 -0.06 14.42
C SER A 9 -11.89 1.04 13.36
N GLU A 10 -12.68 2.10 13.60
CA GLU A 10 -12.80 3.24 12.69
C GLU A 10 -11.46 3.99 12.53
N ALA A 11 -10.75 4.23 13.63
CA ALA A 11 -9.43 4.86 13.58
C ALA A 11 -8.39 3.98 12.87
N ALA A 12 -8.45 2.67 13.07
CA ALA A 12 -7.59 1.70 12.39
C ALA A 12 -7.86 1.69 10.88
N ASP A 13 -9.12 1.78 10.45
CA ASP A 13 -9.51 1.82 9.04
C ASP A 13 -8.95 3.05 8.31
N VAL A 14 -9.06 4.23 8.95
CA VAL A 14 -8.45 5.46 8.43
C VAL A 14 -6.93 5.30 8.29
N SER A 15 -6.27 4.69 9.28
CA SER A 15 -4.82 4.48 9.25
C SER A 15 -4.38 3.50 8.15
N LYS A 16 -5.14 2.43 7.91
CA LYS A 16 -4.87 1.43 6.87
C LYS A 16 -5.02 2.02 5.47
N ASN A 17 -6.08 2.79 5.24
CA ASN A 17 -6.29 3.53 4.00
C ASN A 17 -5.13 4.51 3.73
N SER A 18 -4.63 5.18 4.79
CA SER A 18 -3.47 6.08 4.68
C SER A 18 -2.19 5.36 4.22
N ARG A 19 -1.98 4.09 4.60
CA ARG A 19 -0.81 3.30 4.19
C ARG A 19 -0.87 2.96 2.70
N VAL A 20 -2.03 2.49 2.21
CA VAL A 20 -2.25 2.22 0.77
C VAL A 20 -2.00 3.48 -0.06
N HIS A 21 -2.59 4.62 0.34
CA HIS A 21 -2.39 5.88 -0.36
C HIS A 21 -0.93 6.34 -0.38
N ARG A 22 -0.19 6.16 0.72
CA ARG A 22 1.23 6.51 0.80
C ARG A 22 2.10 5.65 -0.13
N LEU A 23 1.87 4.33 -0.17
CA LEU A 23 2.63 3.42 -1.02
C LEU A 23 2.36 3.71 -2.51
N THR A 24 1.09 3.86 -2.89
CA THR A 24 0.70 4.21 -4.27
C THR A 24 1.22 5.59 -4.68
N GLY A 25 1.17 6.56 -3.78
CA GLY A 25 1.71 7.91 -4.02
C GLY A 25 3.22 7.90 -4.27
N ARG A 26 3.97 7.10 -3.50
CA ARG A 26 5.42 6.91 -3.68
C ARG A 26 5.74 6.29 -5.04
N LEU A 27 5.09 5.18 -5.39
CA LEU A 27 5.32 4.50 -6.67
C LEU A 27 5.00 5.44 -7.85
N ARG A 28 3.86 6.14 -7.78
CA ARG A 28 3.50 7.13 -8.81
C ARG A 28 4.55 8.23 -8.94
N SER A 29 5.07 8.75 -7.84
CA SER A 29 6.13 9.77 -7.85
C SER A 29 7.39 9.23 -8.51
N SER A 30 7.83 8.01 -8.16
CA SER A 30 9.00 7.38 -8.77
C SER A 30 8.83 7.32 -10.29
N LEU A 31 7.75 6.69 -10.76
CA LEU A 31 7.48 6.53 -12.20
C LEU A 31 7.28 7.86 -12.96
N SER A 32 6.84 8.92 -12.27
CA SER A 32 6.58 10.21 -12.94
C SER A 32 7.83 11.08 -13.05
N PHE A 33 8.82 10.87 -12.17
CA PHE A 33 9.98 11.75 -12.04
C PHE A 33 11.32 11.05 -12.28
N ASP A 34 11.36 9.72 -12.28
CA ASP A 34 12.55 8.96 -12.64
C ASP A 34 12.86 9.14 -14.12
N THR A 35 14.11 9.46 -14.43
CA THR A 35 14.58 9.61 -15.81
C THR A 35 15.15 8.30 -16.35
N VAL A 36 15.09 8.11 -17.67
CA VAL A 36 15.67 6.93 -18.34
C VAL A 36 17.17 6.81 -18.05
N ASP A 37 17.89 7.93 -17.97
CA ASP A 37 19.33 7.94 -17.66
C ASP A 37 19.61 7.40 -16.26
N GLU A 38 18.85 7.84 -15.25
CA GLU A 38 18.96 7.33 -13.88
C GLU A 38 18.56 5.86 -13.77
N MET A 39 17.59 5.40 -14.58
CA MET A 39 17.19 4.00 -14.66
C MET A 39 18.31 3.12 -15.22
N VAL A 40 19.00 3.60 -16.26
CA VAL A 40 20.13 2.89 -16.88
C VAL A 40 21.32 2.83 -15.92
N VAL A 41 21.63 3.94 -15.24
CA VAL A 41 22.72 4.02 -14.25
C VAL A 41 22.46 3.11 -13.03
N ARG A 42 21.22 3.05 -12.53
CA ARG A 42 20.84 2.14 -11.42
C ARG A 42 20.75 0.67 -11.84
N GLY A 43 20.68 0.42 -13.14
CA GLY A 43 20.47 -0.89 -13.74
C GLY A 43 18.99 -1.19 -13.93
N THR A 44 18.56 -1.33 -15.18
CA THR A 44 17.15 -1.51 -15.56
C THR A 44 16.48 -2.69 -14.86
N GLN A 45 17.19 -3.81 -14.69
CA GLN A 45 16.65 -4.97 -14.00
C GLN A 45 16.35 -4.70 -12.52
N ARG A 46 17.24 -3.98 -11.83
CA ARG A 46 17.02 -3.61 -10.42
C ARG A 46 15.84 -2.65 -10.30
N TYR A 47 15.77 -1.65 -11.18
CA TYR A 47 14.67 -0.71 -11.21
C TYR A 47 13.30 -1.39 -11.41
N LEU A 48 13.22 -2.34 -12.35
CA LEU A 48 11.99 -3.10 -12.58
C LEU A 48 11.64 -4.02 -11.40
N GLN A 49 12.65 -4.61 -10.75
CA GLN A 49 12.43 -5.39 -9.53
C GLN A 49 11.87 -4.51 -8.39
N ASP A 50 12.43 -3.33 -8.20
CA ASP A 50 11.97 -2.39 -7.16
C ASP A 50 10.51 -1.96 -7.40
N ILE A 51 10.11 -1.76 -8.66
CA ILE A 51 8.71 -1.50 -9.03
C ILE A 51 7.82 -2.71 -8.70
N ALA A 52 8.25 -3.92 -9.05
CA ALA A 52 7.50 -5.14 -8.78
C ALA A 52 7.28 -5.34 -7.27
N ASP A 53 8.31 -5.11 -6.46
CA ASP A 53 8.26 -5.21 -5.00
C ASP A 53 7.31 -4.15 -4.41
N GLN A 54 7.31 -2.93 -4.95
CA GLN A 54 6.36 -1.88 -4.55
C GLN A 54 4.91 -2.25 -4.91
N CYS A 55 4.68 -2.84 -6.07
CA CYS A 55 3.36 -3.37 -6.46
C CYS A 55 2.88 -4.47 -5.50
N GLY A 56 3.77 -5.37 -5.08
CA GLY A 56 3.47 -6.39 -4.07
C GLY A 56 3.05 -5.77 -2.74
N GLN A 57 3.79 -4.78 -2.24
CA GLN A 57 3.46 -4.08 -1.00
C GLN A 57 2.12 -3.35 -1.06
N ILE A 58 1.80 -2.74 -2.22
CA ILE A 58 0.50 -2.10 -2.44
C ILE A 58 -0.61 -3.15 -2.44
N HIS A 59 -0.40 -4.28 -3.11
CA HIS A 59 -1.36 -5.39 -3.15
C HIS A 59 -1.66 -5.91 -1.73
N ASP A 60 -0.63 -6.21 -0.94
CA ASP A 60 -0.80 -6.72 0.42
C ASP A 60 -1.54 -5.70 1.30
N ALA A 61 -1.16 -4.43 1.22
CA ALA A 61 -1.83 -3.37 1.98
C ALA A 61 -3.30 -3.19 1.55
N MET A 62 -3.61 -3.32 0.26
CA MET A 62 -5.00 -3.28 -0.23
C MET A 62 -5.79 -4.49 0.26
N TYR A 63 -5.21 -5.68 0.22
CA TYR A 63 -5.84 -6.91 0.68
C TYR A 63 -6.16 -6.83 2.18
N GLU A 64 -5.18 -6.44 3.01
CA GLU A 64 -5.36 -6.21 4.44
C GLU A 64 -6.46 -5.17 4.72
N THR A 65 -6.48 -4.07 3.98
CA THR A 65 -7.40 -2.95 4.23
C THR A 65 -8.82 -3.25 3.81
N TYR A 66 -9.03 -3.84 2.63
CA TYR A 66 -10.35 -3.91 2.01
C TYR A 66 -10.93 -5.32 1.88
N ILE A 67 -10.10 -6.37 2.03
CA ILE A 67 -10.52 -7.75 1.76
C ILE A 67 -10.46 -8.60 3.02
N GLY A 68 -9.28 -8.71 3.66
CA GLY A 68 -9.11 -9.52 4.87
C GLY A 68 -9.98 -9.05 6.05
N TYR A 69 -9.90 -7.75 6.38
CA TYR A 69 -10.70 -7.18 7.47
C TYR A 69 -12.20 -7.14 7.17
N ALA A 70 -12.61 -6.96 5.92
CA ALA A 70 -14.02 -6.97 5.54
C ALA A 70 -14.65 -8.37 5.73
N VAL A 71 -13.88 -9.43 5.47
CA VAL A 71 -14.31 -10.82 5.72
C VAL A 71 -14.38 -11.10 7.23
N GLU A 72 -13.37 -10.69 8.01
CA GLU A 72 -13.38 -10.85 9.47
C GLU A 72 -14.54 -10.08 10.14
N ALA A 73 -14.85 -8.88 9.66
CA ALA A 73 -15.98 -8.09 10.13
C ALA A 73 -17.35 -8.66 9.72
N ALA A 74 -17.42 -9.38 8.59
CA ALA A 74 -18.66 -10.00 8.13
C ALA A 74 -18.94 -11.37 8.80
N LEU A 75 -17.91 -12.02 9.35
CA LEU A 75 -18.00 -13.31 10.04
C LEU A 75 -18.13 -13.19 11.57
N GLY A 76 -18.10 -11.97 12.11
CA GLY A 76 -18.22 -11.65 13.54
C GLY A 76 -19.60 -11.14 13.94
#